data_AF-Q3JMI6-F1
#
_entry.id   AF-Q3JMI6-F1
#
_cell.length_a   1.000
_cell.length_b   1.000
_cell.length_c   1.000
_cell.angle_alpha   90.00
_cell.angle_beta   90.00
_cell.angle_gamma   90.00
#
_symmetry.space_group_name_H-M   'P 1'
#
loop_
_entity.id
_entity.type
_entity.pdbx_description
1 polymer ?
#
loop_
_entity_poly.entity_id
_entity_poly.type
_entity_poly.pdbx_seq_one_letter_code
_entity_poly.pdbx_strand_id
1 'polypeptide(L)'
;MRAHRQTPRQAHRFARVIRQGTIMRRLLCCFTIVLGFLFAAPSHAGDAAAVGQLTVALYPWVPRVDQFKRAIETEWKKAQPGVALRFISADAWDGGYRNDPPASADVYVYDAIFLDYFRSQNWLEPLAADEIQHIDDFLPYAIQGVKAGDRYYSIPQLGCANVLFYRKDDAALAAATTLTQVRGALEQCTFTSEIPPDRRGLMVDMSGRTTNAALYLDAAHSRTGAYPLPLPWNANDLNGEALGSLRALMAMSSWPNATAELPGQYDRSVWFSDGEGRAVIGYSESMSAMSEAARRDLDFKFLPLSDTPQPPLFYADVIGVNTTTHARGTRALAVQLANVIAASSTMVQSVGPDGSGVPQYLFSARRSVLHTLAQRYPLYRKMVALLDAREPVMFKIDAQSRNWLASMSGPIAQRARARLPVRLRYRHRAADRRLSRRAGRVPDRLRGAGRLERPVDQSVSRGARRAVGVRLQRVPDVSRGETAARARHPRRARRSREAVTRAAPGLAAGGPGARPARPAPRPNRLARGRTRLRNGRAATGRPLERAACGPCDPRMRPSRPIAGGYAPPRPSTAGSGPPVRASGR
;
A
#
# COMPACT_ATOMS: atom_id res chain seq x y z
N MET A 1 7.28 -6.43 -72.49
CA MET A 1 8.59 -7.05 -72.82
C MET A 1 8.82 -8.24 -71.88
N ARG A 2 9.33 -9.38 -72.40
CA ARG A 2 9.89 -10.59 -71.72
C ARG A 2 9.30 -10.95 -70.33
N ALA A 3 8.39 -11.92 -70.14
CA ALA A 3 8.28 -13.34 -70.55
C ALA A 3 9.07 -14.35 -69.69
N HIS A 4 8.32 -15.32 -69.11
CA HIS A 4 8.66 -16.71 -68.70
C HIS A 4 9.96 -17.01 -67.90
N ARG A 5 9.95 -17.92 -66.90
CA ARG A 5 9.62 -19.36 -67.03
C ARG A 5 9.16 -20.02 -65.71
N GLN A 6 8.30 -21.03 -65.85
CA GLN A 6 8.00 -22.07 -64.87
C GLN A 6 8.78 -23.37 -65.22
N THR A 7 8.55 -24.46 -64.45
CA THR A 7 8.70 -25.90 -64.79
C THR A 7 10.10 -26.56 -64.62
N PRO A 8 10.24 -27.91 -64.56
CA PRO A 8 9.44 -28.90 -63.80
C PRO A 8 10.19 -30.19 -63.30
N ARG A 9 9.44 -31.10 -62.63
CA ARG A 9 9.46 -32.60 -62.70
C ARG A 9 10.78 -33.41 -62.63
N GLN A 10 10.81 -34.41 -61.74
CA GLN A 10 10.76 -35.89 -61.97
C GLN A 10 11.10 -36.59 -60.62
N ALA A 11 10.44 -37.62 -60.09
CA ALA A 11 9.68 -38.77 -60.60
C ALA A 11 10.54 -39.94 -61.11
N HIS A 12 10.75 -40.95 -60.25
CA HIS A 12 11.03 -42.33 -60.68
C HIS A 12 10.30 -43.36 -59.79
N ARG A 13 9.51 -44.22 -60.44
CA ARG A 13 9.04 -45.51 -59.90
C ARG A 13 10.08 -46.58 -60.23
N PHE A 14 10.17 -47.63 -59.42
CA PHE A 14 10.36 -49.00 -59.92
C PHE A 14 9.65 -50.00 -59.00
N ALA A 15 9.24 -51.14 -59.56
CA ALA A 15 8.39 -52.13 -58.88
C ALA A 15 8.71 -53.57 -59.34
N ARG A 16 8.60 -54.52 -58.40
CA ARG A 16 8.25 -55.97 -58.53
C ARG A 16 8.48 -56.59 -57.13
N VAL A 17 7.56 -57.30 -56.48
CA VAL A 17 6.62 -58.39 -56.84
C VAL A 17 7.32 -59.76 -56.99
N ILE A 18 7.04 -60.64 -56.01
CA ILE A 18 6.87 -62.12 -55.98
C ILE A 18 7.19 -62.58 -54.55
N ARG A 19 6.61 -63.60 -53.89
CA ARG A 19 5.31 -64.32 -53.85
C ARG A 19 5.60 -65.54 -52.94
N GLN A 20 4.62 -66.03 -52.17
CA GLN A 20 4.66 -67.28 -51.37
C GLN A 20 5.56 -67.22 -50.11
N GLY A 21 5.26 -67.94 -49.02
CA GLY A 21 4.16 -68.89 -48.81
C GLY A 21 3.74 -69.06 -47.34
N THR A 22 2.57 -69.68 -47.17
CA THR A 22 1.98 -70.12 -45.90
C THR A 22 2.89 -71.05 -45.10
N ILE A 23 3.27 -70.65 -43.88
CA ILE A 23 3.39 -71.46 -42.63
C ILE A 23 3.60 -70.46 -41.47
N MET A 24 2.60 -70.25 -40.60
CA MET A 24 2.77 -69.90 -39.16
C MET A 24 1.44 -69.81 -38.37
N ARG A 25 0.32 -70.39 -38.86
CA ARG A 25 -1.02 -70.21 -38.24
C ARG A 25 -1.26 -71.03 -36.95
N ARG A 26 -0.19 -71.36 -36.22
CA ARG A 26 -0.18 -72.18 -34.98
C ARG A 26 0.73 -71.63 -33.87
N LEU A 27 1.24 -70.40 -33.98
CA LEU A 27 2.10 -69.75 -32.98
C LEU A 27 1.43 -68.50 -32.36
N LEU A 28 0.10 -68.53 -32.25
CA LEU A 28 -0.74 -67.42 -31.80
C LEU A 28 -1.74 -67.84 -30.70
N CYS A 29 -1.31 -68.68 -29.74
CA CYS A 29 -2.13 -69.09 -28.59
C CYS A 29 -1.38 -69.22 -27.24
N CYS A 30 -0.05 -69.07 -27.19
CA CYS A 30 0.75 -69.30 -25.97
C CYS A 30 1.45 -68.06 -25.40
N PHE A 31 1.19 -66.86 -25.94
CA PHE A 31 1.86 -65.62 -25.52
C PHE A 31 0.93 -64.59 -24.85
N THR A 32 -0.22 -65.04 -24.35
CA THR A 32 -1.28 -64.20 -23.74
C THR A 32 -1.56 -64.50 -22.26
N ILE A 33 -0.73 -65.34 -21.60
CA ILE A 33 -0.97 -65.77 -20.20
C ILE A 33 0.16 -65.35 -19.22
N VAL A 34 1.32 -64.88 -19.70
CA VAL A 34 2.45 -64.46 -18.83
C VAL A 34 2.54 -62.94 -18.63
N LEU A 35 1.85 -62.12 -19.43
CA LEU A 35 1.80 -60.66 -19.28
C LEU A 35 0.65 -60.17 -18.37
N GLY A 36 0.28 -60.97 -17.36
CA GLY A 36 -0.87 -60.70 -16.47
C GLY A 36 -0.52 -60.32 -15.02
N PHE A 37 0.74 -60.44 -14.59
CA PHE A 37 1.12 -60.39 -13.17
C PHE A 37 2.16 -59.32 -12.77
N LEU A 38 2.46 -58.36 -13.65
CA LEU A 38 3.43 -57.27 -13.38
C LEU A 38 2.79 -55.87 -13.19
N PHE A 39 1.46 -55.77 -13.20
CA PHE A 39 0.72 -54.50 -13.00
C PHE A 39 -0.22 -54.50 -11.79
N ALA A 40 -0.06 -55.45 -10.87
CA ALA A 40 -0.76 -55.48 -9.58
C ALA A 40 0.12 -54.90 -8.45
N ALA A 41 0.70 -53.72 -8.66
CA ALA A 41 1.17 -52.92 -7.53
C ALA A 41 -0.08 -52.47 -6.75
N PRO A 42 -0.24 -52.83 -5.46
CA PRO A 42 -1.38 -52.36 -4.68
C PRO A 42 -1.25 -50.85 -4.56
N SER A 43 -2.12 -50.15 -5.29
CA SER A 43 -2.31 -48.71 -5.16
C SER A 43 -2.75 -48.43 -3.73
N HIS A 44 -1.78 -48.18 -2.85
CA HIS A 44 -2.01 -47.59 -1.54
C HIS A 44 -2.36 -46.11 -1.76
N ALA A 45 -3.51 -45.90 -2.41
CA ALA A 45 -4.39 -44.80 -2.07
C ALA A 45 -4.85 -45.07 -0.63
N GLY A 46 -3.95 -44.82 0.33
CA GLY A 46 -4.37 -44.61 1.70
C GLY A 46 -5.36 -43.46 1.65
N ASP A 47 -6.50 -43.62 2.33
CA ASP A 47 -7.53 -42.60 2.41
C ASP A 47 -6.94 -41.33 2.99
N ALA A 48 -6.44 -40.46 2.11
CA ALA A 48 -6.12 -39.08 2.41
C ALA A 48 -7.45 -38.41 2.71
N ALA A 49 -7.84 -38.46 3.99
CA ALA A 49 -9.11 -37.97 4.50
C ALA A 49 -9.42 -36.61 3.86
N ALA A 50 -10.48 -36.59 3.05
CA ALA A 50 -10.70 -35.50 2.10
C ALA A 50 -10.65 -34.15 2.83
N VAL A 51 -9.77 -33.25 2.38
CA VAL A 51 -9.51 -31.96 3.04
C VAL A 51 -10.78 -31.12 2.99
N GLY A 52 -11.56 -31.16 4.07
CA GLY A 52 -12.86 -30.48 4.14
C GLY A 52 -12.77 -28.98 4.38
N GLN A 53 -11.58 -28.43 4.72
CA GLN A 53 -11.40 -27.02 5.03
C GLN A 53 -9.96 -26.53 4.80
N LEU A 54 -9.81 -25.30 4.31
CA LEU A 54 -8.58 -24.52 4.36
C LEU A 54 -8.70 -23.32 5.30
N THR A 55 -7.60 -22.90 5.90
CA THR A 55 -7.52 -21.72 6.78
C THR A 55 -6.82 -20.56 6.07
N VAL A 56 -7.44 -19.38 6.11
CA VAL A 56 -7.03 -18.20 5.34
C VAL A 56 -6.87 -16.99 6.24
N ALA A 57 -5.76 -16.26 6.11
CA ALA A 57 -5.56 -14.98 6.79
C ALA A 57 -5.55 -13.84 5.77
N LEU A 58 -6.53 -12.92 5.81
CA LEU A 58 -6.60 -11.80 4.85
C LEU A 58 -5.91 -10.55 5.39
N TYR A 59 -5.43 -9.71 4.49
CA TYR A 59 -4.89 -8.40 4.85
C TYR A 59 -6.03 -7.51 5.40
N PRO A 60 -5.96 -7.02 6.65
CA PRO A 60 -7.10 -6.38 7.29
C PRO A 60 -7.20 -4.87 7.00
N TRP A 61 -6.12 -4.22 6.56
CA TRP A 61 -6.02 -2.77 6.38
C TRP A 61 -6.59 -2.31 5.04
N VAL A 62 -7.85 -2.66 4.78
CA VAL A 62 -8.63 -2.24 3.61
C VAL A 62 -9.97 -1.64 4.08
N PRO A 63 -10.65 -0.79 3.29
CA PRO A 63 -11.91 -0.19 3.70
C PRO A 63 -13.00 -1.19 4.12
N ARG A 64 -13.07 -2.34 3.43
CA ARG A 64 -14.12 -3.37 3.61
C ARG A 64 -13.55 -4.78 3.42
N VAL A 65 -12.88 -5.34 4.43
CA VAL A 65 -12.30 -6.70 4.37
C VAL A 65 -13.36 -7.79 4.14
N ASP A 66 -14.59 -7.61 4.63
CA ASP A 66 -15.67 -8.59 4.41
C ASP A 66 -16.15 -8.62 2.94
N GLN A 67 -15.88 -7.58 2.14
CA GLN A 67 -16.10 -7.62 0.70
C GLN A 67 -15.13 -8.59 0.02
N PHE A 68 -13.87 -8.65 0.49
CA PHE A 68 -12.89 -9.64 0.03
C PHE A 68 -13.31 -11.06 0.43
N LYS A 69 -13.71 -11.29 1.69
CA LYS A 69 -14.17 -12.62 2.16
C LYS A 69 -15.26 -13.18 1.25
N ARG A 70 -16.34 -12.41 1.02
CA ARG A 70 -17.47 -12.82 0.17
C ARG A 70 -17.07 -13.10 -1.27
N ALA A 71 -16.19 -12.27 -1.85
CA ALA A 71 -15.67 -12.49 -3.21
C ALA A 71 -14.86 -13.79 -3.29
N ILE A 72 -13.95 -14.01 -2.33
CA ILE A 72 -13.10 -15.20 -2.26
C ILE A 72 -13.95 -16.46 -2.05
N GLU A 73 -14.92 -16.44 -1.13
CA GLU A 73 -15.86 -17.56 -0.91
C GLU A 73 -16.68 -17.88 -2.17
N THR A 74 -17.13 -16.85 -2.89
CA THR A 74 -17.94 -16.99 -4.10
C THR A 74 -17.15 -17.64 -5.24
N GLU A 75 -15.92 -17.18 -5.48
CA GLU A 75 -15.07 -17.77 -6.53
C GLU A 75 -14.49 -19.13 -6.11
N TRP A 76 -14.13 -19.31 -4.83
CA TRP A 76 -13.64 -20.59 -4.32
C TRP A 76 -14.70 -21.69 -4.40
N LYS A 77 -15.96 -21.39 -4.07
CA LYS A 77 -17.06 -22.37 -4.17
C LYS A 77 -17.29 -22.87 -5.60
N LYS A 78 -16.90 -22.11 -6.64
CA LYS A 78 -16.91 -22.56 -8.03
C LYS A 78 -15.76 -23.52 -8.34
N ALA A 79 -14.60 -23.30 -7.74
CA ALA A 79 -13.38 -24.08 -7.97
C ALA A 79 -13.30 -25.37 -7.12
N GLN A 80 -13.77 -25.31 -5.87
CA GLN A 80 -13.70 -26.40 -4.89
C GLN A 80 -14.95 -26.39 -3.97
N PRO A 81 -16.14 -26.79 -4.47
CA PRO A 81 -17.40 -26.71 -3.72
C PRO A 81 -17.44 -27.56 -2.44
N GLY A 82 -16.57 -28.58 -2.32
CA GLY A 82 -16.48 -29.46 -1.14
C GLY A 82 -15.49 -29.01 -0.07
N VAL A 83 -14.72 -27.93 -0.29
CA VAL A 83 -13.68 -27.47 0.64
C VAL A 83 -14.09 -26.14 1.26
N ALA A 84 -14.39 -26.11 2.55
CA ALA A 84 -14.76 -24.88 3.26
C ALA A 84 -13.55 -23.93 3.43
N LEU A 85 -13.82 -22.64 3.64
CA LEU A 85 -12.81 -21.66 4.06
C LEU A 85 -13.05 -21.25 5.52
N ARG A 86 -11.98 -21.16 6.29
CA ARG A 86 -11.97 -20.61 7.65
C ARG A 86 -11.08 -19.36 7.69
N PHE A 87 -11.70 -18.19 7.80
CA PHE A 87 -10.98 -16.93 7.90
C PHE A 87 -10.48 -16.68 9.33
N ILE A 88 -9.20 -16.36 9.47
CA ILE A 88 -8.59 -15.85 10.70
C ILE A 88 -9.07 -14.41 10.93
N SER A 89 -9.32 -14.03 12.19
CA SER A 89 -9.73 -12.66 12.55
C SER A 89 -8.60 -11.66 12.41
N ALA A 90 -8.95 -10.38 12.18
CA ALA A 90 -7.99 -9.29 12.11
C ALA A 90 -7.21 -9.08 13.42
N ASP A 91 -7.80 -9.45 14.56
CA ASP A 91 -7.12 -9.40 15.87
C ASP A 91 -5.97 -10.41 15.99
N ALA A 92 -6.09 -11.55 15.30
CA ALA A 92 -5.09 -12.62 15.29
C ALA A 92 -4.07 -12.46 14.15
N TRP A 93 -4.43 -11.79 13.05
CA TRP A 93 -3.57 -11.56 11.90
C TRP A 93 -3.67 -10.13 11.39
N ASP A 94 -2.57 -9.38 11.54
CA ASP A 94 -2.50 -7.95 11.24
C ASP A 94 -1.86 -7.64 9.89
N GLY A 95 -1.78 -8.61 8.97
CA GLY A 95 -1.06 -8.45 7.70
C GLY A 95 0.47 -8.49 7.83
N GLY A 96 1.00 -8.98 8.96
CA GLY A 96 2.42 -9.25 9.17
C GLY A 96 3.18 -8.18 9.94
N TYR A 97 2.58 -7.03 10.26
CA TYR A 97 3.28 -5.91 10.91
C TYR A 97 3.83 -6.26 12.29
N ARG A 98 3.07 -7.02 13.09
CA ARG A 98 3.45 -7.46 14.45
C ARG A 98 3.58 -8.98 14.52
N ASN A 99 2.68 -9.70 13.86
CA ASN A 99 2.57 -11.14 14.00
C ASN A 99 3.28 -11.87 12.85
N ASP A 100 3.88 -13.02 13.15
CA ASP A 100 4.37 -13.96 12.15
C ASP A 100 3.21 -14.80 11.58
N PRO A 101 3.34 -15.38 10.37
CA PRO A 101 2.27 -16.15 9.74
C PRO A 101 1.78 -17.29 10.64
N PRO A 102 0.47 -17.38 10.95
CA PRO A 102 -0.05 -18.45 11.80
C PRO A 102 0.25 -19.82 11.19
N ALA A 103 0.87 -20.71 11.97
CA ALA A 103 1.22 -22.06 11.51
C ALA A 103 0.00 -22.90 11.07
N SER A 104 -1.21 -22.51 11.51
CA SER A 104 -2.49 -23.10 11.10
C SER A 104 -3.07 -22.51 9.82
N ALA A 105 -2.54 -21.40 9.29
CA ALA A 105 -2.97 -20.84 8.01
C ALA A 105 -2.35 -21.65 6.86
N ASP A 106 -3.17 -21.97 5.86
CA ASP A 106 -2.71 -22.56 4.59
C ASP A 106 -2.29 -21.45 3.61
N VAL A 107 -3.04 -20.34 3.61
CA VAL A 107 -2.79 -19.15 2.78
C VAL A 107 -2.93 -17.89 3.64
N TYR A 108 -2.05 -16.91 3.44
CA TYR A 108 -2.09 -15.64 4.18
C TYR A 108 -1.65 -14.46 3.31
N VAL A 109 -2.28 -13.29 3.50
CA VAL A 109 -1.94 -12.05 2.80
C VAL A 109 -1.25 -11.07 3.76
N TYR A 110 -0.13 -10.50 3.32
CA TYR A 110 0.73 -9.63 4.12
C TYR A 110 1.40 -8.53 3.29
N ASP A 111 1.88 -7.48 3.95
CA ASP A 111 2.66 -6.40 3.33
C ASP A 111 4.07 -6.89 2.93
N ALA A 112 4.42 -6.73 1.65
CA ALA A 112 5.68 -7.17 1.08
C ALA A 112 6.94 -6.51 1.66
N ILE A 113 6.83 -5.47 2.51
CA ILE A 113 7.97 -5.01 3.33
C ILE A 113 8.54 -6.13 4.22
N PHE A 114 7.78 -7.20 4.48
CA PHE A 114 8.23 -8.39 5.22
C PHE A 114 8.55 -9.61 4.33
N LEU A 115 8.45 -9.53 3.00
CA LEU A 115 8.68 -10.66 2.08
C LEU A 115 10.00 -11.38 2.35
N ASP A 116 11.11 -10.63 2.33
CA ASP A 116 12.44 -11.21 2.46
C ASP A 116 12.72 -11.73 3.89
N TYR A 117 12.01 -11.20 4.90
CA TYR A 117 12.02 -11.75 6.25
C TYR A 117 11.25 -13.08 6.32
N PHE A 118 9.99 -13.15 5.89
CA PHE A 118 9.21 -14.39 5.87
C PHE A 118 9.82 -15.49 4.99
N ARG A 119 10.51 -15.10 3.90
CA ARG A 119 11.34 -15.99 3.08
C ARG A 119 12.53 -16.54 3.87
N SER A 120 13.24 -15.70 4.61
CA SER A 120 14.39 -16.14 5.44
C SER A 120 14.00 -17.05 6.60
N GLN A 121 12.76 -16.94 7.10
CA GLN A 121 12.21 -17.82 8.14
C GLN A 121 11.59 -19.12 7.60
N ASN A 122 11.65 -19.37 6.28
CA ASN A 122 11.06 -20.53 5.61
C ASN A 122 9.54 -20.68 5.86
N TRP A 123 8.80 -19.57 5.92
CA TRP A 123 7.33 -19.60 6.02
C TRP A 123 6.60 -19.56 4.67
N LEU A 124 7.30 -19.13 3.62
CA LEU A 124 6.78 -19.01 2.26
C LEU A 124 7.16 -20.21 1.40
N GLU A 125 6.15 -20.95 0.93
CA GLU A 125 6.30 -21.99 -0.07
C GLU A 125 6.74 -21.39 -1.43
N PRO A 126 7.85 -21.85 -2.04
CA PRO A 126 8.26 -21.38 -3.35
C PRO A 126 7.39 -21.97 -4.45
N LEU A 127 6.84 -21.09 -5.29
CA LEU A 127 6.02 -21.41 -6.45
C LEU A 127 6.87 -21.41 -7.74
N ALA A 128 6.60 -22.36 -8.63
CA ALA A 128 7.04 -22.29 -10.03
C ALA A 128 6.17 -21.30 -10.84
N ALA A 129 6.62 -20.95 -12.05
CA ALA A 129 5.92 -19.98 -12.90
C ALA A 129 4.56 -20.48 -13.42
N ASP A 130 4.46 -21.78 -13.70
CA ASP A 130 3.26 -22.49 -14.15
C ASP A 130 2.21 -22.68 -13.02
N GLU A 131 2.63 -22.54 -11.77
CA GLU A 131 1.73 -22.52 -10.61
C GLU A 131 1.04 -21.16 -10.40
N ILE A 132 1.41 -20.12 -11.17
CA ILE A 132 0.82 -18.78 -11.09
C ILE A 132 -0.02 -18.52 -12.35
N GLN A 133 -1.34 -18.51 -12.17
CA GLN A 133 -2.30 -18.34 -13.25
C GLN A 133 -2.26 -16.90 -13.80
N HIS A 134 -2.21 -16.77 -15.13
CA HIS A 134 -2.17 -15.50 -15.84
C HIS A 134 -1.08 -14.55 -15.30
N ILE A 135 0.15 -15.06 -15.24
CA ILE A 135 1.29 -14.33 -14.66
C ILE A 135 1.59 -13.00 -15.37
N ASP A 136 1.39 -12.94 -16.71
CA ASP A 136 1.65 -11.75 -17.53
C ASP A 136 0.63 -10.61 -17.35
N ASP A 137 -0.48 -10.85 -16.65
CA ASP A 137 -1.49 -9.84 -16.32
C ASP A 137 -1.16 -9.08 -15.02
N PHE A 138 -0.19 -9.56 -14.23
CA PHE A 138 0.31 -8.79 -13.09
C PHE A 138 1.14 -7.58 -13.55
N LEU A 139 1.05 -6.49 -12.78
CA LEU A 139 1.90 -5.32 -12.98
C LEU A 139 3.37 -5.69 -12.75
N PRO A 140 4.31 -5.32 -13.66
CA PRO A 140 5.68 -5.80 -13.64
C PRO A 140 6.40 -5.63 -12.30
N TYR A 141 6.24 -4.46 -11.65
CA TYR A 141 6.86 -4.18 -10.35
C TYR A 141 6.48 -5.21 -9.27
N ALA A 142 5.23 -5.64 -9.26
CA ALA A 142 4.68 -6.49 -8.22
C ALA A 142 5.12 -7.95 -8.43
N ILE A 143 4.97 -8.48 -9.65
CA ILE A 143 5.31 -9.87 -9.94
C ILE A 143 6.82 -10.13 -9.98
N GLN A 144 7.63 -9.17 -10.44
CA GLN A 144 9.09 -9.27 -10.32
C GLN A 144 9.55 -9.05 -8.87
N GLY A 145 8.85 -8.21 -8.09
CA GLY A 145 9.18 -7.95 -6.70
C GLY A 145 9.06 -9.18 -5.77
N VAL A 146 8.13 -10.09 -6.05
CA VAL A 146 7.93 -11.35 -5.30
C VAL A 146 8.81 -12.52 -5.78
N LYS A 147 9.64 -12.30 -6.81
CA LYS A 147 10.54 -13.30 -7.40
C LYS A 147 11.90 -13.29 -6.70
N ALA A 148 12.50 -14.46 -6.51
CA ALA A 148 13.91 -14.61 -6.14
C ALA A 148 14.51 -15.86 -6.82
N GLY A 149 15.55 -15.66 -7.63
CA GLY A 149 15.99 -16.68 -8.60
C GLY A 149 14.85 -16.98 -9.60
N ASP A 150 14.62 -18.26 -9.89
CA ASP A 150 13.54 -18.71 -10.79
C ASP A 150 12.21 -19.01 -10.07
N ARG A 151 12.12 -18.75 -8.76
CA ARG A 151 10.93 -19.02 -7.94
C ARG A 151 10.22 -17.73 -7.52
N TYR A 152 8.90 -17.83 -7.36
CA TYR A 152 8.06 -16.79 -6.79
C TYR A 152 7.68 -17.20 -5.38
N TYR A 153 7.80 -16.30 -4.40
CA TYR A 153 7.53 -16.61 -2.99
C TYR A 153 6.16 -16.14 -2.51
N SER A 154 5.41 -15.45 -3.36
CA SER A 154 4.01 -15.04 -3.13
C SER A 154 3.34 -14.66 -4.45
N ILE A 155 2.02 -14.56 -4.46
CA ILE A 155 1.24 -14.03 -5.59
C ILE A 155 0.77 -12.61 -5.23
N PRO A 156 1.03 -11.57 -6.06
CA PRO A 156 0.60 -10.21 -5.72
C PRO A 156 -0.92 -10.03 -5.72
N GLN A 157 -1.47 -9.27 -4.78
CA GLN A 157 -2.91 -8.98 -4.71
C GLN A 157 -3.22 -7.49 -4.92
N LEU A 158 -2.62 -6.64 -4.07
CA LEU A 158 -2.86 -5.21 -4.02
C LEU A 158 -1.55 -4.44 -4.20
N GLY A 159 -1.68 -3.17 -4.58
CA GLY A 159 -0.62 -2.18 -4.51
C GLY A 159 -1.09 -0.95 -3.71
N CYS A 160 -0.16 -0.26 -3.07
CA CYS A 160 -0.45 0.97 -2.35
C CYS A 160 0.75 1.93 -2.40
N ALA A 161 0.50 3.24 -2.38
CA ALA A 161 1.53 4.28 -2.31
C ALA A 161 0.96 5.56 -1.70
N ASN A 162 1.83 6.41 -1.18
CA ASN A 162 1.46 7.73 -0.69
C ASN A 162 0.97 8.61 -1.85
N VAL A 163 -0.30 9.02 -1.79
CA VAL A 163 -0.96 9.87 -2.78
C VAL A 163 -1.21 11.26 -2.18
N LEU A 164 -0.84 12.29 -2.91
CA LEU A 164 -1.20 13.68 -2.61
C LEU A 164 -2.53 14.00 -3.30
N PHE A 165 -3.59 14.17 -2.51
CA PHE A 165 -4.92 14.59 -2.95
C PHE A 165 -5.07 16.12 -2.88
N TYR A 166 -5.72 16.69 -3.89
CA TYR A 166 -6.03 18.12 -3.99
C TYR A 166 -7.30 18.34 -4.83
N ARG A 167 -7.79 19.58 -4.89
CA ARG A 167 -8.97 19.95 -5.69
C ARG A 167 -8.55 20.27 -7.12
N LYS A 168 -9.38 19.93 -8.12
CA LYS A 168 -9.06 20.07 -9.55
C LYS A 168 -8.74 21.51 -9.98
N ASP A 169 -9.27 22.50 -9.27
CA ASP A 169 -9.04 23.93 -9.49
C ASP A 169 -7.70 24.44 -8.93
N ASP A 170 -7.00 23.65 -8.08
CA ASP A 170 -5.70 24.02 -7.53
C ASP A 170 -4.56 23.81 -8.55
N ALA A 171 -4.48 24.72 -9.51
CA ALA A 171 -3.47 24.70 -10.58
C ALA A 171 -2.02 24.69 -10.06
N ALA A 172 -1.76 25.30 -8.89
CA ALA A 172 -0.44 25.32 -8.28
C ALA A 172 -0.05 23.93 -7.75
N LEU A 173 -0.97 23.25 -7.06
CA LEU A 173 -0.76 21.86 -6.67
C LEU A 173 -0.73 20.93 -7.87
N ALA A 174 -1.56 21.12 -8.88
CA ALA A 174 -1.55 20.31 -10.11
C ALA A 174 -0.18 20.35 -10.80
N ALA A 175 0.41 21.54 -10.96
CA ALA A 175 1.71 21.74 -11.61
C ALA A 175 2.93 21.24 -10.80
N ALA A 176 2.82 21.12 -9.47
CA ALA A 176 3.95 20.75 -8.61
C ALA A 176 4.41 19.29 -8.79
N THR A 177 5.52 19.05 -9.47
CA THR A 177 6.11 17.71 -9.66
C THR A 177 7.15 17.33 -8.61
N THR A 178 7.56 18.28 -7.75
CA THR A 178 8.58 18.09 -6.72
C THR A 178 8.14 18.48 -5.31
N LEU A 179 8.84 18.00 -4.27
CA LEU A 179 8.53 18.36 -2.88
C LEU A 179 8.72 19.86 -2.59
N THR A 180 9.77 20.48 -3.16
CA THR A 180 9.96 21.94 -3.03
C THR A 180 8.81 22.71 -3.70
N GLN A 181 8.28 22.24 -4.83
CA GLN A 181 7.13 22.87 -5.49
C GLN A 181 5.83 22.66 -4.70
N VAL A 182 5.58 21.47 -4.15
CA VAL A 182 4.43 21.20 -3.27
C VAL A 182 4.48 22.12 -2.03
N ARG A 183 5.66 22.29 -1.43
CA ARG A 183 5.90 23.22 -0.32
C ARG A 183 5.74 24.69 -0.71
N GLY A 184 6.10 25.05 -1.94
CA GLY A 184 5.85 26.38 -2.49
C GLY A 184 4.35 26.65 -2.67
N ALA A 185 3.59 25.66 -3.14
CA ALA A 185 2.15 25.78 -3.33
C ALA A 185 1.36 25.83 -2.01
N LEU A 186 1.73 25.01 -1.00
CA LEU A 186 0.99 24.89 0.26
C LEU A 186 1.38 25.89 1.36
N GLU A 187 2.55 26.54 1.21
CA GLU A 187 3.21 27.35 2.22
C GLU A 187 3.57 26.56 3.51
N GLN A 188 4.25 27.21 4.46
CA GLN A 188 4.63 26.59 5.74
C GLN A 188 3.75 27.08 6.89
N CYS A 189 3.36 26.17 7.78
CA CYS A 189 2.76 26.44 9.09
C CYS A 189 1.46 27.26 9.03
N THR A 190 0.60 26.95 8.07
CA THR A 190 -0.65 27.70 7.80
C THR A 190 -1.74 27.50 8.88
N PHE A 191 -1.69 26.43 9.69
CA PHE A 191 -2.64 26.17 10.78
C PHE A 191 -1.99 25.50 12.01
N THR A 192 -2.67 25.50 13.16
CA THR A 192 -2.15 24.96 14.44
C THR A 192 -3.07 23.98 15.16
N SER A 193 -4.29 23.78 14.67
CA SER A 193 -5.31 22.84 15.17
C SER A 193 -5.13 21.44 14.57
N GLU A 194 -5.79 20.43 15.14
CA GLU A 194 -5.79 19.07 14.59
C GLU A 194 -6.50 18.98 13.23
N ILE A 195 -7.67 19.61 13.12
CA ILE A 195 -8.35 19.83 11.84
C ILE A 195 -7.94 21.22 11.33
N PRO A 196 -7.55 21.41 10.06
CA PRO A 196 -7.46 22.74 9.45
C PRO A 196 -8.81 23.47 9.60
N PRO A 197 -8.83 24.80 9.80
CA PRO A 197 -10.09 25.54 9.97
C PRO A 197 -10.67 26.10 8.66
N ASP A 198 -10.02 25.82 7.53
CA ASP A 198 -10.38 26.23 6.18
C ASP A 198 -9.49 25.47 5.15
N ARG A 199 -9.60 25.84 3.86
CA ARG A 199 -8.85 25.28 2.72
C ARG A 199 -7.34 25.64 2.69
N ARG A 200 -6.62 25.51 3.82
CA ARG A 200 -5.17 25.77 3.90
C ARG A 200 -4.37 24.59 4.45
N GLY A 201 -3.10 24.52 4.04
CA GLY A 201 -2.14 23.56 4.55
C GLY A 201 -2.40 22.11 4.16
N LEU A 202 -1.57 21.24 4.74
CA LEU A 202 -1.52 19.81 4.47
C LEU A 202 -2.08 19.02 5.65
N MET A 203 -2.97 18.07 5.37
CA MET A 203 -3.28 16.98 6.30
C MET A 203 -2.43 15.75 5.98
N VAL A 204 -1.85 15.12 7.00
CA VAL A 204 -0.98 13.94 6.84
C VAL A 204 -1.01 13.09 8.11
N ASP A 205 -0.95 11.77 7.98
CA ASP A 205 -0.67 10.90 9.13
C ASP A 205 0.83 10.62 9.24
N MET A 206 1.45 11.16 10.29
CA MET A 206 2.81 10.81 10.71
C MET A 206 2.82 10.40 12.19
N SER A 207 1.72 9.87 12.72
CA SER A 207 1.57 9.43 14.12
C SER A 207 2.38 8.14 14.39
N GLY A 208 2.19 7.12 13.55
CA GLY A 208 2.80 5.81 13.66
C GLY A 208 4.31 5.76 13.38
N ARG A 209 5.06 5.00 14.19
CA ARG A 209 6.51 4.85 14.05
C ARG A 209 6.90 4.13 12.74
N THR A 210 6.20 3.04 12.40
CA THR A 210 6.41 2.29 11.15
C THR A 210 6.18 3.17 9.93
N THR A 211 5.11 3.97 9.91
CA THR A 211 4.81 4.95 8.86
C THR A 211 5.95 5.94 8.66
N ASN A 212 6.53 6.48 9.75
CA ASN A 212 7.69 7.38 9.67
C ASN A 212 8.94 6.68 9.14
N ALA A 213 9.18 5.42 9.52
CA ALA A 213 10.31 4.63 9.04
C ALA A 213 10.20 4.33 7.54
N ALA A 214 9.00 3.97 7.07
CA ALA A 214 8.75 3.66 5.68
C ALA A 214 8.78 4.93 4.78
N LEU A 215 8.17 6.04 5.23
CA LEU A 215 8.32 7.36 4.59
C LEU A 215 9.78 7.81 4.50
N TYR A 216 10.62 7.49 5.50
CA TYR A 216 12.05 7.81 5.46
C TYR A 216 12.78 7.01 4.37
N LEU A 217 12.49 5.71 4.22
CA LEU A 217 13.10 4.89 3.16
C LEU A 217 12.63 5.34 1.77
N ASP A 218 11.36 5.67 1.59
CA ASP A 218 10.80 6.24 0.35
C ASP A 218 11.42 7.62 0.03
N ALA A 219 11.62 8.48 1.04
CA ALA A 219 12.33 9.74 0.89
C ALA A 219 13.84 9.56 0.56
N ALA A 220 14.48 8.50 1.05
CA ALA A 220 15.87 8.17 0.72
C ALA A 220 16.00 7.57 -0.69
N HIS A 221 15.09 6.66 -1.08
CA HIS A 221 15.01 6.09 -2.42
C HIS A 221 14.73 7.17 -3.46
N SER A 222 13.71 8.00 -3.25
CA SER A 222 13.33 9.09 -4.17
C SER A 222 14.42 10.14 -4.41
N ARG A 223 15.50 10.14 -3.61
CA ARG A 223 16.68 10.99 -3.81
C ARG A 223 17.83 10.29 -4.50
N THR A 224 18.01 8.99 -4.26
CA THR A 224 19.22 8.24 -4.63
C THR A 224 18.99 7.22 -5.75
N GLY A 225 17.75 6.81 -6.00
CA GLY A 225 17.42 5.66 -6.85
C GLY A 225 17.87 4.31 -6.28
N ALA A 226 18.45 4.27 -5.07
CA ALA A 226 19.07 3.07 -4.52
C ALA A 226 18.02 1.98 -4.25
N TYR A 227 18.22 0.81 -4.86
CA TYR A 227 17.43 -0.40 -4.64
C TYR A 227 18.35 -1.63 -4.80
N PRO A 228 18.36 -2.62 -3.89
CA PRO A 228 17.61 -2.69 -2.62
C PRO A 228 17.87 -1.53 -1.67
N LEU A 229 16.93 -1.29 -0.74
CA LEU A 229 16.91 -0.09 0.10
C LEU A 229 18.04 -0.14 1.15
N PRO A 230 18.96 0.85 1.20
CA PRO A 230 20.00 0.88 2.22
C PRO A 230 19.42 1.10 3.63
N LEU A 231 19.74 0.21 4.56
CA LEU A 231 19.25 0.25 5.95
C LEU A 231 20.30 0.85 6.90
N PRO A 232 20.14 2.10 7.37
CA PRO A 232 21.02 2.66 8.39
C PRO A 232 20.72 2.03 9.76
N TRP A 233 21.75 1.58 10.47
CA TRP A 233 21.62 0.92 11.78
C TRP A 233 21.97 1.84 12.97
N ASN A 234 22.39 3.08 12.70
CA ASN A 234 22.62 4.10 13.72
C ASN A 234 21.82 5.38 13.40
N ALA A 235 21.36 6.08 14.44
CA ALA A 235 20.68 7.37 14.31
C ALA A 235 21.56 8.49 13.71
N ASN A 236 22.88 8.31 13.71
CA ASN A 236 23.83 9.23 13.07
C ASN A 236 24.03 8.94 11.57
N ASP A 237 23.71 7.72 11.11
CA ASP A 237 23.83 7.31 9.70
C ASP A 237 22.56 7.64 8.89
N LEU A 238 21.54 8.20 9.56
CA LEU A 238 20.30 8.62 8.91
C LEU A 238 20.57 9.74 7.90
N ASN A 239 20.11 9.52 6.66
CA ASN A 239 20.20 10.51 5.59
C ASN A 239 19.50 11.81 6.01
N GLY A 240 20.29 12.86 6.19
CA GLY A 240 19.83 14.15 6.69
C GLY A 240 18.84 14.86 5.75
N GLU A 241 18.89 14.57 4.46
CA GLU A 241 17.99 15.13 3.45
C GLU A 241 16.66 14.39 3.38
N ALA A 242 16.65 13.06 3.50
CA ALA A 242 15.41 12.27 3.64
C ALA A 242 14.65 12.68 4.92
N LEU A 243 15.36 12.86 6.03
CA LEU A 243 14.80 13.49 7.24
C LEU A 243 14.36 14.95 7.00
N GLY A 244 14.97 15.65 6.05
CA GLY A 244 14.55 16.97 5.57
C GLY A 244 13.19 16.92 4.87
N SER A 245 12.94 15.91 4.04
CA SER A 245 11.65 15.69 3.38
C SER A 245 10.52 15.44 4.38
N LEU A 246 10.73 14.56 5.36
CA LEU A 246 9.74 14.31 6.44
C LEU A 246 9.47 15.58 7.26
N ARG A 247 10.49 16.41 7.52
CA ARG A 247 10.31 17.72 8.16
C ARG A 247 9.52 18.69 7.30
N ALA A 248 9.69 18.67 5.97
CA ALA A 248 8.91 19.51 5.06
C ALA A 248 7.43 19.12 5.08
N LEU A 249 7.09 17.83 5.09
CA LEU A 249 5.70 17.35 5.22
C LEU A 249 5.05 17.89 6.50
N MET A 250 5.67 17.67 7.66
CA MET A 250 5.19 18.22 8.92
C MET A 250 5.10 19.74 8.94
N ALA A 251 6.01 20.46 8.26
CA ALA A 251 6.03 21.92 8.24
C ALA A 251 4.95 22.54 7.35
N MET A 252 4.37 21.79 6.40
CA MET A 252 3.16 22.15 5.67
C MET A 252 1.87 21.82 6.44
N SER A 253 1.98 21.01 7.49
CA SER A 253 0.89 20.60 8.38
C SER A 253 0.95 21.36 9.72
N SER A 254 0.05 20.99 10.64
CA SER A 254 0.17 21.34 12.06
C SER A 254 0.76 20.15 12.83
N TRP A 255 1.37 20.44 13.99
CA TRP A 255 1.86 19.35 14.86
C TRP A 255 0.72 18.44 15.36
N PRO A 256 -0.44 18.96 15.83
CA PRO A 256 -1.57 18.09 16.20
C PRO A 256 -2.05 17.23 15.04
N ASN A 257 -2.30 17.80 13.85
CA ASN A 257 -2.76 17.01 12.69
C ASN A 257 -1.79 15.89 12.33
N ALA A 258 -0.49 16.21 12.23
CA ALA A 258 0.53 15.26 11.78
C ALA A 258 0.86 14.18 12.82
N THR A 259 0.49 14.35 14.10
CA THR A 259 0.89 13.43 15.18
C THR A 259 -0.27 12.82 15.98
N ALA A 260 -1.51 13.26 15.77
CA ALA A 260 -2.69 12.63 16.35
C ALA A 260 -2.91 11.20 15.82
N GLU A 261 -3.09 10.25 16.74
CA GLU A 261 -3.63 8.93 16.45
C GLU A 261 -5.16 9.06 16.44
N LEU A 262 -5.77 8.86 15.27
CA LEU A 262 -7.22 9.03 15.07
C LEU A 262 -7.91 7.65 15.09
N PRO A 263 -9.20 7.58 15.51
CA PRO A 263 -9.91 6.31 15.57
C PRO A 263 -10.21 5.72 14.18
N GLY A 264 -10.45 6.58 13.17
CA GLY A 264 -10.68 6.14 11.80
C GLY A 264 -9.46 6.33 10.89
N GLN A 265 -9.08 5.25 10.20
CA GLN A 265 -7.95 5.22 9.26
C GLN A 265 -8.05 6.23 8.09
N TYR A 266 -9.24 6.78 7.83
CA TYR A 266 -9.49 7.75 6.74
C TYR A 266 -10.04 9.10 7.23
N ASP A 267 -10.03 9.41 8.54
CA ASP A 267 -10.67 10.61 9.11
C ASP A 267 -10.18 11.91 8.46
N ARG A 268 -8.86 12.04 8.22
CA ARG A 268 -8.27 13.20 7.50
C ARG A 268 -8.79 13.34 6.07
N SER A 269 -9.15 12.24 5.41
CA SER A 269 -9.71 12.21 4.06
C SER A 269 -11.21 12.52 4.04
N VAL A 270 -11.92 12.21 5.13
CA VAL A 270 -13.29 12.69 5.39
C VAL A 270 -13.29 14.21 5.59
N TRP A 271 -12.42 14.74 6.46
CA TRP A 271 -12.27 16.19 6.66
C TRP A 271 -11.94 16.92 5.34
N PHE A 272 -11.10 16.34 4.48
CA PHE A 272 -10.81 16.89 3.16
C PHE A 272 -12.04 16.93 2.24
N SER A 273 -12.86 15.87 2.27
CA SER A 273 -14.14 15.79 1.57
C SER A 273 -15.13 16.86 2.05
N ASP A 274 -15.11 17.18 3.35
CA ASP A 274 -16.02 18.15 3.97
C ASP A 274 -15.60 19.61 3.75
N GLY A 275 -14.41 19.83 3.19
CA GLY A 275 -13.91 21.14 2.77
C GLY A 275 -12.62 21.58 3.46
N GLU A 276 -12.16 20.86 4.48
CA GLU A 276 -11.01 21.25 5.28
C GLU A 276 -9.67 20.91 4.63
N GLY A 277 -8.67 21.75 4.88
CA GLY A 277 -7.34 21.61 4.31
C GLY A 277 -7.27 21.92 2.81
N ARG A 278 -6.08 22.26 2.35
CA ARG A 278 -5.82 22.49 0.92
C ARG A 278 -5.48 21.20 0.19
N ALA A 279 -4.76 20.31 0.87
CA ALA A 279 -4.39 18.98 0.41
C ALA A 279 -4.39 17.97 1.57
N VAL A 280 -4.53 16.69 1.22
CA VAL A 280 -4.33 15.57 2.17
C VAL A 280 -3.40 14.53 1.54
N ILE A 281 -2.49 13.99 2.33
CA ILE A 281 -1.76 12.76 2.00
C ILE A 281 -2.52 11.59 2.60
N GLY A 282 -2.79 10.60 1.76
CA GLY A 282 -3.34 9.32 2.15
C GLY A 282 -3.07 8.28 1.06
N TYR A 283 -3.63 7.10 1.23
CA TYR A 283 -3.61 6.07 0.19
C TYR A 283 -4.85 6.16 -0.71
N SER A 284 -4.81 5.55 -1.90
CA SER A 284 -5.87 5.64 -2.92
C SER A 284 -7.26 5.26 -2.39
N GLU A 285 -7.32 4.29 -1.50
CA GLU A 285 -8.53 3.77 -0.85
C GLU A 285 -9.19 4.77 0.12
N SER A 286 -8.49 5.84 0.49
CA SER A 286 -9.11 7.02 1.12
C SER A 286 -10.28 7.57 0.32
N MET A 287 -10.24 7.43 -1.01
CA MET A 287 -11.33 7.86 -1.90
C MET A 287 -12.64 7.10 -1.64
N SER A 288 -12.61 5.94 -0.98
CA SER A 288 -13.82 5.20 -0.61
C SER A 288 -14.61 5.89 0.51
N ALA A 289 -13.94 6.59 1.43
CA ALA A 289 -14.54 7.32 2.55
C ALA A 289 -15.01 8.74 2.20
N MET A 290 -14.55 9.31 1.09
CA MET A 290 -14.96 10.65 0.64
C MET A 290 -16.42 10.71 0.17
N SER A 291 -17.00 11.90 0.07
CA SER A 291 -18.30 12.12 -0.58
C SER A 291 -18.23 11.98 -2.12
N GLU A 292 -19.38 11.80 -2.77
CA GLU A 292 -19.45 11.83 -4.24
C GLU A 292 -19.09 13.22 -4.81
N ALA A 293 -19.47 14.30 -4.10
CA ALA A 293 -19.09 15.66 -4.47
C ALA A 293 -17.56 15.82 -4.47
N ALA A 294 -16.90 15.43 -3.36
CA ALA A 294 -15.45 15.44 -3.25
C ALA A 294 -14.80 14.60 -4.36
N ARG A 295 -15.21 13.35 -4.58
CA ARG A 295 -14.68 12.49 -5.65
C ARG A 295 -14.81 13.06 -7.06
N ARG A 296 -15.83 13.90 -7.33
CA ARG A 296 -16.00 14.58 -8.63
C ARG A 296 -15.06 15.77 -8.79
N ASP A 297 -14.70 16.44 -7.71
CA ASP A 297 -13.76 17.58 -7.69
C ASP A 297 -12.29 17.19 -7.37
N LEU A 298 -12.06 15.92 -7.05
CA LEU A 298 -10.76 15.39 -6.65
C LEU A 298 -9.78 15.25 -7.82
N ASP A 299 -8.55 15.73 -7.62
CA ASP A 299 -7.38 15.33 -8.38
C ASP A 299 -6.29 14.81 -7.44
N PHE A 300 -5.31 14.08 -7.98
CA PHE A 300 -4.28 13.40 -7.21
C PHE A 300 -3.08 12.93 -8.03
N LYS A 301 -1.98 12.64 -7.34
CA LYS A 301 -0.75 12.03 -7.89
C LYS A 301 0.06 11.37 -6.77
N PHE A 302 1.03 10.53 -7.12
CA PHE A 302 2.01 10.05 -6.14
C PHE A 302 2.75 11.23 -5.50
N LEU A 303 2.92 11.17 -4.19
CA LEU A 303 3.57 12.21 -3.39
C LEU A 303 5.05 12.35 -3.79
N PRO A 304 5.52 13.50 -4.30
CA PRO A 304 6.94 13.72 -4.45
C PRO A 304 7.59 13.91 -3.07
N LEU A 305 8.50 13.00 -2.70
CA LEU A 305 9.29 13.09 -1.47
C LEU A 305 10.67 13.74 -1.66
N SER A 306 11.00 14.17 -2.87
CA SER A 306 12.26 14.82 -3.22
C SER A 306 12.09 15.83 -4.36
N ASP A 307 13.19 16.45 -4.78
CA ASP A 307 13.29 17.22 -6.03
C ASP A 307 13.95 16.43 -7.18
N THR A 308 14.22 15.13 -6.98
CA THR A 308 14.81 14.24 -7.99
C THR A 308 13.73 13.29 -8.51
N PRO A 309 13.50 13.17 -9.83
CA PRO A 309 12.57 12.18 -10.36
C PRO A 309 13.18 10.78 -10.25
N GLN A 310 12.63 9.98 -9.36
CA GLN A 310 12.86 8.52 -9.28
C GLN A 310 11.52 7.78 -9.42
N PRO A 311 11.54 6.48 -9.75
CA PRO A 311 10.40 5.61 -9.54
C PRO A 311 9.85 5.72 -8.10
N PRO A 312 8.53 5.76 -7.90
CA PRO A 312 7.96 5.71 -6.56
C PRO A 312 8.08 4.29 -5.99
N LEU A 313 8.32 4.19 -4.67
CA LEU A 313 8.11 2.92 -3.99
C LEU A 313 6.61 2.62 -3.88
N PHE A 314 6.24 1.39 -4.17
CA PHE A 314 4.88 0.89 -4.06
C PHE A 314 4.84 -0.28 -3.07
N TYR A 315 4.13 -0.12 -1.95
CA TYR A 315 3.74 -1.25 -1.13
C TYR A 315 2.94 -2.23 -1.98
N ALA A 316 3.03 -3.51 -1.62
CA ALA A 316 2.21 -4.54 -2.24
C ALA A 316 1.75 -5.52 -1.17
N ASP A 317 0.45 -5.80 -1.14
CA ASP A 317 -0.08 -6.87 -0.30
C ASP A 317 -0.06 -8.15 -1.13
N VAL A 318 0.65 -9.15 -0.63
CA VAL A 318 1.02 -10.35 -1.38
C VAL A 318 0.59 -11.61 -0.64
N ILE A 319 0.21 -12.64 -1.40
CA ILE A 319 -0.40 -13.87 -0.92
C ILE A 319 0.68 -14.94 -0.79
N GLY A 320 1.02 -15.28 0.44
CA GLY A 320 1.90 -16.40 0.77
C GLY A 320 1.13 -17.71 0.95
N VAL A 321 1.71 -18.80 0.46
CA VAL A 321 1.31 -20.18 0.82
C VAL A 321 2.25 -20.66 1.93
N ASN A 322 1.70 -21.24 2.99
CA ASN A 322 2.48 -21.62 4.15
C ASN A 322 3.24 -22.95 3.90
N THR A 323 4.54 -23.01 4.21
CA THR A 323 5.34 -24.24 4.07
C THR A 323 4.81 -25.41 4.92
N THR A 324 4.10 -25.12 6.03
CA THR A 324 3.43 -26.13 6.85
C THR A 324 2.29 -26.88 6.14
N THR A 325 1.84 -26.41 4.97
CA THR A 325 0.84 -27.10 4.13
C THR A 325 1.31 -28.47 3.61
N HIS A 326 2.63 -28.70 3.47
CA HIS A 326 3.18 -30.02 3.12
C HIS A 326 2.83 -31.08 4.17
N ALA A 327 3.10 -30.78 5.44
CA ALA A 327 2.82 -31.69 6.56
C ALA A 327 1.31 -31.93 6.76
N ARG A 328 0.44 -31.03 6.27
CA ARG A 328 -1.01 -31.18 6.28
C ARG A 328 -1.59 -31.83 5.01
N GLY A 329 -0.78 -32.06 3.97
CA GLY A 329 -1.26 -32.48 2.65
C GLY A 329 -2.11 -31.43 1.91
N THR A 330 -2.17 -30.18 2.38
CA THR A 330 -3.04 -29.13 1.84
C THR A 330 -2.40 -28.29 0.73
N ARG A 331 -1.09 -28.46 0.46
CA ARG A 331 -0.29 -27.57 -0.41
C ARG A 331 -0.90 -27.31 -1.78
N ALA A 332 -1.38 -28.33 -2.49
CA ALA A 332 -1.99 -28.17 -3.82
C ALA A 332 -3.27 -27.31 -3.77
N LEU A 333 -4.15 -27.54 -2.80
CA LEU A 333 -5.37 -26.75 -2.59
C LEU A 333 -5.03 -25.31 -2.13
N ALA A 334 -3.97 -25.14 -1.33
CA ALA A 334 -3.50 -23.83 -0.89
C ALA A 334 -2.96 -22.97 -2.06
N VAL A 335 -2.19 -23.57 -2.98
CA VAL A 335 -1.73 -22.92 -4.22
C VAL A 335 -2.91 -22.57 -5.14
N GLN A 336 -3.89 -23.46 -5.29
CA GLN A 336 -5.12 -23.16 -6.04
C GLN A 336 -5.89 -22.00 -5.40
N LEU A 337 -6.04 -21.99 -4.07
CA LEU A 337 -6.71 -20.91 -3.35
C LEU A 337 -5.96 -19.58 -3.46
N ALA A 338 -4.63 -19.57 -3.38
CA ALA A 338 -3.83 -18.36 -3.56
C ALA A 338 -4.07 -17.73 -4.94
N ASN A 339 -4.18 -18.55 -5.99
CA ASN A 339 -4.55 -18.09 -7.33
C ASN A 339 -5.99 -17.56 -7.37
N VAL A 340 -6.96 -18.22 -6.73
CA VAL A 340 -8.35 -17.73 -6.63
C VAL A 340 -8.42 -16.39 -5.89
N ILE A 341 -7.67 -16.19 -4.80
CA ILE A 341 -7.61 -14.92 -4.06
C ILE A 341 -7.04 -13.79 -4.93
N ALA A 342 -6.08 -14.10 -5.81
CA ALA A 342 -5.48 -13.15 -6.75
C ALA A 342 -6.26 -12.95 -8.06
N ALA A 343 -7.23 -13.82 -8.39
CA ALA A 343 -7.86 -13.87 -9.71
C ALA A 343 -8.64 -12.59 -10.04
N SER A 344 -8.70 -12.21 -11.33
CA SER A 344 -9.37 -10.97 -11.75
C SER A 344 -10.86 -10.94 -11.40
N SER A 345 -11.56 -12.08 -11.45
CA SER A 345 -12.97 -12.17 -11.06
C SER A 345 -13.16 -11.88 -9.56
N THR A 346 -12.33 -12.44 -8.70
CA THR A 346 -12.27 -12.17 -7.26
C THR A 346 -11.94 -10.70 -7.02
N MET A 347 -10.88 -10.19 -7.64
CA MET A 347 -10.37 -8.86 -7.38
C MET A 347 -11.31 -7.74 -7.86
N VAL A 348 -11.99 -7.89 -8.99
CA VAL A 348 -13.05 -6.95 -9.42
C VAL A 348 -14.19 -6.90 -8.39
N GLN A 349 -14.59 -8.03 -7.81
CA GLN A 349 -15.62 -8.08 -6.76
C GLN A 349 -15.11 -7.52 -5.42
N SER A 350 -13.85 -7.78 -5.06
CA SER A 350 -13.22 -7.32 -3.82
C SER A 350 -13.03 -5.80 -3.79
N VAL A 351 -12.36 -5.22 -4.80
CA VAL A 351 -12.02 -3.77 -4.80
C VAL A 351 -13.05 -2.88 -5.49
N GLY A 352 -13.98 -3.49 -6.23
CA GLY A 352 -15.07 -2.81 -6.92
C GLY A 352 -16.15 -2.24 -5.99
N PRO A 353 -17.26 -1.75 -6.56
CA PRO A 353 -18.36 -1.19 -5.79
C PRO A 353 -19.01 -2.22 -4.86
N ASP A 354 -19.45 -1.77 -3.69
CA ASP A 354 -20.42 -2.50 -2.89
C ASP A 354 -21.87 -2.06 -3.24
N GLY A 355 -22.84 -2.37 -2.38
CA GLY A 355 -24.24 -1.99 -2.57
C GLY A 355 -24.49 -0.47 -2.64
N SER A 356 -23.55 0.38 -2.19
CA SER A 356 -23.62 1.84 -2.34
C SER A 356 -23.19 2.33 -3.73
N GLY A 357 -22.60 1.45 -4.55
CA GLY A 357 -22.02 1.79 -5.86
C GLY A 357 -20.62 2.41 -5.80
N VAL A 358 -20.03 2.56 -4.60
CA VAL A 358 -18.71 3.19 -4.38
C VAL A 358 -17.60 2.13 -4.27
N PRO A 359 -16.59 2.12 -5.16
CA PRO A 359 -15.44 1.23 -5.06
C PRO A 359 -14.60 1.40 -3.79
N GLN A 360 -13.77 0.40 -3.47
CA GLN A 360 -12.74 0.56 -2.43
C GLN A 360 -11.57 1.43 -2.89
N TYR A 361 -11.39 1.62 -4.20
CA TYR A 361 -10.30 2.43 -4.80
C TYR A 361 -8.88 1.98 -4.43
N LEU A 362 -8.70 0.71 -4.07
CA LEU A 362 -7.40 0.06 -3.95
C LEU A 362 -6.80 -0.17 -5.35
N PHE A 363 -5.47 -0.06 -5.50
CA PHE A 363 -4.81 -0.57 -6.70
C PHE A 363 -4.80 -2.10 -6.64
N SER A 364 -5.36 -2.78 -7.65
CA SER A 364 -5.10 -4.21 -7.83
C SER A 364 -3.73 -4.40 -8.47
N ALA A 365 -3.03 -5.45 -8.07
CA ALA A 365 -1.78 -5.85 -8.71
C ALA A 365 -1.97 -6.42 -10.14
N ARG A 366 -3.22 -6.61 -10.60
CA ARG A 366 -3.55 -7.05 -11.97
C ARG A 366 -4.00 -5.90 -12.86
N ARG A 367 -3.43 -5.82 -14.07
CA ARG A 367 -3.74 -4.80 -15.07
C ARG A 367 -5.18 -4.95 -15.60
N SER A 368 -5.65 -6.17 -15.83
CA SER A 368 -7.04 -6.47 -16.24
C SER A 368 -8.11 -5.92 -15.28
N VAL A 369 -7.89 -6.03 -13.97
CA VAL A 369 -8.80 -5.55 -12.92
C VAL A 369 -8.89 -4.02 -12.97
N LEU A 370 -7.74 -3.35 -13.03
CA LEU A 370 -7.68 -1.88 -13.12
C LEU A 370 -8.39 -1.36 -14.38
N HIS A 371 -8.15 -1.96 -15.56
CA HIS A 371 -8.85 -1.57 -16.78
C HIS A 371 -10.35 -1.84 -16.72
N THR A 372 -10.79 -2.97 -16.13
CA THR A 372 -12.21 -3.30 -15.97
C THR A 372 -12.93 -2.23 -15.13
N LEU A 373 -12.36 -1.84 -14.00
CA LEU A 373 -12.93 -0.80 -13.13
C LEU A 373 -12.86 0.59 -13.79
N ALA A 374 -11.78 0.87 -14.54
CA ALA A 374 -11.58 2.12 -15.27
C ALA A 374 -12.65 2.39 -16.35
N GLN A 375 -13.33 1.36 -16.87
CA GLN A 375 -14.46 1.54 -17.80
C GLN A 375 -15.63 2.30 -17.17
N ARG A 376 -15.91 2.07 -15.87
CA ARG A 376 -17.05 2.65 -15.15
C ARG A 376 -16.66 3.77 -14.18
N TYR A 377 -15.45 3.74 -13.64
CA TYR A 377 -14.99 4.62 -12.57
C TYR A 377 -13.82 5.50 -13.03
N PRO A 378 -14.03 6.79 -13.35
CA PRO A 378 -13.00 7.65 -13.93
C PRO A 378 -11.71 7.79 -13.10
N LEU A 379 -11.79 7.67 -11.77
CA LEU A 379 -10.62 7.72 -10.89
C LEU A 379 -9.69 6.51 -11.11
N TYR A 380 -10.23 5.33 -11.49
CA TYR A 380 -9.40 4.19 -11.88
C TYR A 380 -8.66 4.41 -13.21
N ARG A 381 -9.20 5.18 -14.18
CA ARG A 381 -8.44 5.59 -15.38
C ARG A 381 -7.21 6.41 -15.00
N LYS A 382 -7.35 7.31 -14.01
CA LYS A 382 -6.26 8.13 -13.49
C LYS A 382 -5.24 7.30 -12.70
N MET A 383 -5.69 6.31 -11.92
CA MET A 383 -4.81 5.33 -11.25
C MET A 383 -3.95 4.54 -12.26
N VAL A 384 -4.55 4.04 -13.35
CA VAL A 384 -3.81 3.37 -14.44
C VAL A 384 -2.77 4.31 -15.06
N ALA A 385 -3.18 5.52 -15.45
CA ALA A 385 -2.28 6.50 -16.07
C ALA A 385 -1.09 6.90 -15.15
N LEU A 386 -1.28 6.93 -13.83
CA LEU A 386 -0.19 7.19 -12.89
C LEU A 386 0.81 6.02 -12.80
N LEU A 387 0.34 4.77 -12.82
CA LEU A 387 1.20 3.59 -12.82
C LEU A 387 2.03 3.50 -14.11
N ASP A 388 1.38 3.61 -15.26
CA ASP A 388 2.03 3.50 -16.57
C ASP A 388 3.04 4.65 -16.81
N ALA A 389 2.84 5.83 -16.20
CA ALA A 389 3.73 6.98 -16.36
C ALA A 389 4.94 7.02 -15.42
N ARG A 390 5.05 6.10 -14.44
CA ARG A 390 6.05 6.21 -13.35
C ARG A 390 6.84 4.95 -13.05
N GLU A 391 6.53 3.82 -13.68
CA GLU A 391 7.25 2.54 -13.54
C GLU A 391 7.67 2.22 -12.09
N PRO A 392 6.70 2.07 -11.16
CA PRO A 392 6.97 1.90 -9.73
C PRO A 392 7.92 0.72 -9.43
N VAL A 393 8.53 0.75 -8.24
CA VAL A 393 9.34 -0.36 -7.70
C VAL A 393 8.67 -0.88 -6.43
N MET A 394 8.60 -2.21 -6.26
CA MET A 394 7.95 -2.78 -5.09
C MET A 394 8.74 -2.47 -3.80
N PHE A 395 8.08 -1.86 -2.83
CA PHE A 395 8.64 -1.57 -1.52
C PHE A 395 8.85 -2.89 -0.77
N LYS A 396 10.13 -3.26 -0.63
CA LYS A 396 10.57 -4.33 0.24
C LYS A 396 11.65 -3.83 1.18
N ILE A 397 11.63 -4.32 2.41
CA ILE A 397 12.77 -4.27 3.31
C ILE A 397 13.40 -5.67 3.30
N ASP A 398 14.71 -5.78 3.55
CA ASP A 398 15.41 -7.06 3.52
C ASP A 398 15.01 -8.01 4.67
N ALA A 399 15.72 -9.14 4.78
CA ALA A 399 15.48 -10.14 5.81
C ALA A 399 15.64 -9.65 7.27
N GLN A 400 16.16 -8.43 7.49
CA GLN A 400 16.27 -7.78 8.80
C GLN A 400 15.14 -6.77 9.08
N SER A 401 14.07 -6.73 8.26
CA SER A 401 12.98 -5.76 8.36
C SER A 401 12.39 -5.58 9.77
N ARG A 402 12.06 -6.67 10.49
CA ARG A 402 11.60 -6.58 11.89
C ARG A 402 12.63 -5.92 12.81
N ASN A 403 13.90 -6.34 12.73
CA ASN A 403 15.00 -5.83 13.56
C ASN A 403 15.28 -4.35 13.26
N TRP A 404 15.23 -3.95 11.99
CA TRP A 404 15.44 -2.57 11.56
C TRP A 404 14.28 -1.67 12.01
N LEU A 405 13.03 -2.09 11.82
CA LEU A 405 11.86 -1.33 12.27
C LEU A 405 11.84 -1.20 13.81
N ALA A 406 12.19 -2.24 14.56
CA ALA A 406 12.27 -2.20 16.02
C ALA A 406 13.32 -1.20 16.53
N SER A 407 14.50 -1.16 15.89
CA SER A 407 15.62 -0.31 16.31
C SER A 407 15.52 1.13 15.80
N MET A 408 15.09 1.34 14.55
CA MET A 408 15.24 2.62 13.85
C MET A 408 13.95 3.45 13.72
N SER A 409 12.76 2.86 13.82
CA SER A 409 11.50 3.61 13.68
C SER A 409 11.32 4.71 14.75
N GLY A 410 11.75 4.45 15.99
CA GLY A 410 11.78 5.44 17.07
C GLY A 410 12.75 6.61 16.79
N PRO A 411 14.05 6.34 16.55
CA PRO A 411 15.02 7.35 16.14
C PRO A 411 14.60 8.18 14.92
N ILE A 412 14.06 7.54 13.88
CA ILE A 412 13.56 8.23 12.67
C ILE A 412 12.42 9.18 13.03
N ALA A 413 11.38 8.69 13.73
CA ALA A 413 10.25 9.53 14.14
C ALA A 413 10.71 10.70 15.03
N GLN A 414 11.65 10.48 15.97
CA GLN A 414 12.22 11.54 16.81
C GLN A 414 12.99 12.58 15.99
N ARG A 415 13.83 12.14 15.03
CA ARG A 415 14.66 13.02 14.20
C ARG A 415 13.83 13.75 13.15
N ALA A 416 12.80 13.14 12.58
CA ALA A 416 11.79 13.82 11.75
C ALA A 416 11.14 14.93 12.57
N ARG A 417 10.58 14.60 13.75
CA ARG A 417 9.91 15.53 14.68
C ARG A 417 10.81 16.61 15.31
N ALA A 418 12.13 16.52 15.14
CA ALA A 418 13.09 17.51 15.65
C ALA A 418 13.13 18.78 14.79
N ARG A 419 13.40 19.93 15.44
CA ARG A 419 13.54 21.28 14.85
C ARG A 419 12.28 21.96 14.30
N LEU A 420 11.08 21.40 14.46
CA LEU A 420 9.86 22.21 14.29
C LEU A 420 9.90 23.39 15.29
N PRO A 421 9.70 24.65 14.82
CA PRO A 421 10.00 25.83 15.61
C PRO A 421 9.21 25.86 16.92
N VAL A 422 9.87 26.31 17.99
CA VAL A 422 9.34 26.31 19.36
C VAL A 422 8.00 27.06 19.47
N ARG A 423 7.72 28.03 18.59
CA ARG A 423 6.41 28.71 18.50
C ARG A 423 5.23 27.78 18.20
N LEU A 424 5.41 26.72 17.41
CA LEU A 424 4.40 25.66 17.19
C LEU A 424 4.18 24.83 18.47
N ARG A 425 5.24 24.58 19.24
CA ARG A 425 5.17 23.80 20.49
C ARG A 425 4.62 24.62 21.69
N TYR A 426 4.89 25.92 21.75
CA TYR A 426 4.59 26.76 22.92
C TYR A 426 3.22 27.43 22.91
N ARG A 427 2.58 27.65 21.74
CA ARG A 427 1.19 28.15 21.73
C ARG A 427 0.22 27.15 22.39
N HIS A 428 0.52 25.85 22.36
CA HIS A 428 -0.27 24.81 23.03
C HIS A 428 -0.29 24.96 24.56
N ARG A 429 0.89 25.00 25.21
CA ARG A 429 1.00 25.19 26.67
C ARG A 429 0.39 26.50 27.17
N ALA A 430 0.28 27.52 26.31
CA ALA A 430 -0.40 28.77 26.62
C ALA A 430 -1.93 28.70 26.45
N ALA A 431 -2.43 27.88 25.52
CA ALA A 431 -3.86 27.62 25.34
C ALA A 431 -4.43 26.75 26.47
N ASP A 432 -3.75 25.66 26.84
CA ASP A 432 -4.15 24.78 27.95
C ASP A 432 -4.26 25.58 29.27
N ARG A 433 -3.25 26.42 29.57
CA ARG A 433 -3.26 27.31 30.75
C ARG A 433 -4.36 28.37 30.71
N ARG A 434 -4.91 28.75 29.54
CA ARG A 434 -6.05 29.66 29.42
C ARG A 434 -7.39 28.93 29.60
N LEU A 435 -7.50 27.69 29.13
CA LEU A 435 -8.68 26.84 29.33
C LEU A 435 -8.81 26.44 30.81
N SER A 436 -7.75 25.95 31.46
CA SER A 436 -7.78 25.66 32.91
C SER A 436 -8.07 26.90 33.76
N ARG A 437 -7.63 28.10 33.34
CA ARG A 437 -7.96 29.37 34.03
C ARG A 437 -9.39 29.87 33.78
N ARG A 438 -10.07 29.42 32.71
CA ARG A 438 -11.50 29.68 32.50
C ARG A 438 -12.37 28.67 33.26
N ALA A 439 -11.97 27.40 33.30
CA ALA A 439 -12.66 26.36 34.09
C ALA A 439 -12.61 26.66 35.60
N GLY A 440 -11.57 27.33 36.10
CA GLY A 440 -11.41 27.74 37.50
C GLY A 440 -12.13 29.04 37.92
N ARG A 441 -13.10 29.55 37.14
CA ARG A 441 -13.92 30.72 37.52
C ARG A 441 -15.41 30.47 37.27
N VAL A 442 -15.99 29.60 38.08
CA VAL A 442 -17.44 29.61 38.35
C VAL A 442 -17.68 30.69 39.43
N PRO A 443 -18.65 31.62 39.26
CA PRO A 443 -18.97 32.59 40.31
C PRO A 443 -19.72 31.93 41.47
N ASP A 444 -19.26 32.17 42.70
CA ASP A 444 -19.99 31.83 43.93
C ASP A 444 -21.26 32.71 44.08
N ARG A 445 -22.36 32.27 43.44
CA ARG A 445 -23.72 32.74 43.75
C ARG A 445 -24.71 31.59 43.56
N LEU A 446 -24.96 30.87 44.64
CA LEU A 446 -26.29 30.43 45.12
C LEU A 446 -26.10 29.50 46.35
N ARG A 447 -26.05 30.09 47.55
CA ARG A 447 -26.31 29.38 48.81
C ARG A 447 -27.71 29.75 49.29
N GLY A 448 -28.58 28.78 49.56
CA GLY A 448 -29.86 29.01 50.24
C GLY A 448 -30.81 27.81 50.20
N ALA A 449 -31.15 27.27 51.39
CA ALA A 449 -32.17 26.24 51.68
C ALA A 449 -32.05 24.91 50.89
N GLY A 450 -31.66 23.79 51.52
CA GLY A 450 -32.52 22.94 52.37
C GLY A 450 -32.80 21.62 51.62
N ARG A 451 -33.08 20.45 52.20
CA ARG A 451 -33.31 19.98 53.58
C ARG A 451 -32.82 18.51 53.67
N LEU A 452 -32.89 17.87 54.84
CA LEU A 452 -32.43 16.50 55.10
C LEU A 452 -33.15 15.42 54.23
N GLU A 453 -32.46 14.33 53.89
CA GLU A 453 -32.66 13.02 54.57
C GLU A 453 -31.56 11.97 54.23
N ARG A 454 -31.53 10.87 55.00
CA ARG A 454 -30.48 9.81 54.98
C ARG A 454 -30.70 8.82 53.82
N PRO A 455 -29.75 7.90 53.56
CA PRO A 455 -29.95 6.56 54.13
C PRO A 455 -28.70 5.90 54.72
N VAL A 456 -28.94 4.74 55.33
CA VAL A 456 -28.03 3.91 56.12
C VAL A 456 -27.68 2.63 55.35
N ASP A 457 -26.38 2.46 55.08
CA ASP A 457 -25.55 1.26 55.32
C ASP A 457 -25.77 -0.10 54.57
N GLN A 458 -24.63 -0.80 54.40
CA GLN A 458 -24.43 -2.26 54.16
C GLN A 458 -25.12 -2.97 52.95
N SER A 459 -24.75 -4.21 52.56
CA SER A 459 -23.42 -4.79 52.28
C SER A 459 -23.56 -6.16 51.54
N VAL A 460 -22.54 -6.55 50.76
CA VAL A 460 -22.02 -7.95 50.62
C VAL A 460 -22.95 -9.09 50.05
N SER A 461 -22.66 -9.47 48.79
CA SER A 461 -22.37 -10.85 48.30
C SER A 461 -23.38 -11.76 47.55
N ARG A 462 -22.77 -12.53 46.61
CA ARG A 462 -23.05 -13.91 46.15
C ARG A 462 -24.36 -14.26 45.41
N GLY A 463 -24.18 -14.92 44.25
CA GLY A 463 -24.62 -16.34 44.16
C GLY A 463 -25.67 -16.77 43.12
N ALA A 464 -25.29 -16.79 41.84
CA ALA A 464 -25.51 -17.88 40.86
C ALA A 464 -26.83 -18.71 40.75
N ARG A 465 -27.24 -18.91 39.48
CA ARG A 465 -27.93 -20.08 38.84
C ARG A 465 -29.43 -20.01 38.48
N ARG A 466 -29.64 -20.41 37.22
CA ARG A 466 -30.73 -21.18 36.59
C ARG A 466 -32.05 -20.49 36.17
N ALA A 467 -32.28 -20.66 34.87
CA ALA A 467 -33.48 -20.40 34.08
C ALA A 467 -34.75 -21.14 34.52
N VAL A 468 -35.90 -20.52 34.22
CA VAL A 468 -37.07 -21.13 33.58
C VAL A 468 -37.66 -20.08 32.62
N GLY A 469 -38.14 -20.49 31.44
CA GLY A 469 -38.84 -19.60 30.50
C GLY A 469 -40.36 -19.83 30.51
N VAL A 470 -41.13 -18.79 30.21
CA VAL A 470 -42.57 -18.89 29.90
C VAL A 470 -42.88 -18.03 28.66
N ARG A 471 -43.80 -18.52 27.85
CA ARG A 471 -44.24 -18.00 26.53
C ARG A 471 -45.69 -17.51 26.65
N LEU A 472 -46.23 -16.90 25.59
CA LEU A 472 -47.60 -16.34 25.40
C LEU A 472 -47.66 -14.82 25.67
N GLN A 473 -48.44 -13.99 24.95
CA GLN A 473 -49.54 -14.27 24.01
C GLN A 473 -49.78 -13.11 22.99
N ARG A 474 -50.33 -13.44 21.80
CA ARG A 474 -51.29 -12.72 20.89
C ARG A 474 -51.29 -11.15 20.84
N VAL A 475 -51.13 -10.50 19.66
CA VAL A 475 -52.11 -10.24 18.55
C VAL A 475 -53.25 -9.28 18.97
N PRO A 476 -53.68 -8.23 18.22
CA PRO A 476 -53.77 -8.11 16.74
C PRO A 476 -53.36 -6.79 16.04
N ASP A 477 -53.50 -6.85 14.71
CA ASP A 477 -53.48 -5.83 13.64
C ASP A 477 -54.74 -4.92 13.61
N VAL A 478 -54.60 -3.62 13.25
CA VAL A 478 -55.69 -2.72 12.78
C VAL A 478 -55.18 -1.67 11.77
N SER A 479 -55.18 -2.04 10.49
CA SER A 479 -55.75 -1.32 9.32
C SER A 479 -55.96 0.23 9.24
N ARG A 480 -55.65 0.74 8.03
CA ARG A 480 -56.35 1.78 7.20
C ARG A 480 -56.17 3.30 7.46
N GLY A 481 -56.06 4.04 6.35
CA GLY A 481 -56.19 5.51 6.28
C GLY A 481 -55.69 6.14 4.97
N GLU A 482 -56.43 6.01 3.87
CA GLU A 482 -56.18 6.78 2.63
C GLU A 482 -56.70 8.23 2.74
N THR A 483 -56.05 9.19 2.07
CA THR A 483 -56.74 10.15 1.16
C THR A 483 -55.74 11.04 0.42
N ALA A 484 -56.12 11.50 -0.79
CA ALA A 484 -55.32 12.36 -1.65
C ALA A 484 -56.13 13.61 -2.07
N ALA A 485 -55.48 14.77 -2.26
CA ALA A 485 -56.02 15.86 -3.08
C ALA A 485 -55.00 16.95 -3.52
N ARG A 486 -54.70 16.97 -4.82
CA ARG A 486 -54.71 18.12 -5.76
C ARG A 486 -54.14 19.52 -5.35
N ALA A 487 -53.02 19.85 -6.00
CA ALA A 487 -52.84 20.97 -6.96
C ALA A 487 -53.16 22.45 -6.61
N ARG A 488 -52.21 23.35 -6.94
CA ARG A 488 -52.42 24.51 -7.86
C ARG A 488 -51.12 25.20 -8.31
N HIS A 489 -51.13 25.69 -9.55
CA HIS A 489 -50.16 26.62 -10.15
C HIS A 489 -50.67 28.07 -10.00
N PRO A 490 -49.80 29.11 -10.10
CA PRO A 490 -49.66 29.89 -11.35
C PRO A 490 -48.16 30.23 -11.67
N ARG A 491 -47.66 30.54 -12.88
CA ARG A 491 -47.98 31.59 -13.92
C ARG A 491 -47.90 33.03 -13.35
N ARG A 492 -47.35 34.09 -13.97
CA ARG A 492 -46.79 34.46 -15.32
C ARG A 492 -45.86 35.71 -15.12
N ALA A 493 -45.19 36.34 -16.10
CA ALA A 493 -44.21 35.91 -17.13
C ALA A 493 -43.84 37.07 -18.10
N ARG A 494 -42.59 37.56 -18.15
CA ARG A 494 -42.02 38.46 -19.21
C ARG A 494 -40.54 38.12 -19.45
N ARG A 495 -40.05 37.82 -20.66
CA ARG A 495 -40.05 38.53 -21.96
C ARG A 495 -39.02 39.68 -22.06
N SER A 496 -37.95 39.40 -22.79
CA SER A 496 -37.51 40.22 -23.94
C SER A 496 -36.89 39.29 -25.00
N ARG A 497 -37.12 39.61 -26.27
CA ARG A 497 -36.47 39.00 -27.45
C ARG A 497 -35.61 40.09 -28.06
N GLU A 498 -34.50 39.72 -28.69
CA GLU A 498 -34.12 40.26 -30.01
C GLU A 498 -33.22 39.24 -30.73
N ALA A 499 -33.04 39.39 -32.05
CA ALA A 499 -32.60 38.31 -32.94
C ALA A 499 -31.89 38.86 -34.19
N VAL A 500 -31.55 37.96 -35.13
CA VAL A 500 -31.09 38.23 -36.52
C VAL A 500 -29.59 38.67 -36.56
N THR A 501 -28.68 38.22 -37.44
CA THR A 501 -28.80 37.64 -38.79
C THR A 501 -27.69 36.60 -39.14
N ARG A 502 -27.92 35.84 -40.23
CA ARG A 502 -27.04 34.92 -40.98
C ARG A 502 -25.64 35.47 -41.37
N ALA A 503 -24.66 34.59 -41.57
CA ALA A 503 -24.11 34.26 -42.92
C ALA A 503 -22.97 33.19 -42.91
N ALA A 504 -22.92 32.40 -43.99
CA ALA A 504 -21.82 31.59 -44.54
C ALA A 504 -22.01 31.61 -46.10
N PRO A 505 -21.15 31.03 -46.99
CA PRO A 505 -19.94 30.20 -46.80
C PRO A 505 -18.75 30.56 -47.74
N GLY A 506 -17.71 29.71 -47.84
CA GLY A 506 -16.69 29.67 -48.91
C GLY A 506 -15.34 29.09 -48.43
N LEU A 507 -14.93 27.86 -48.77
CA LEU A 507 -14.30 27.39 -50.03
C LEU A 507 -12.92 28.00 -50.37
N ALA A 508 -11.85 27.22 -50.16
CA ALA A 508 -10.71 27.06 -51.09
C ALA A 508 -9.77 25.93 -50.63
N ALA A 509 -9.16 25.21 -51.58
CA ALA A 509 -8.11 24.22 -51.35
C ALA A 509 -6.75 24.73 -51.86
N GLY A 510 -5.62 24.20 -51.36
CA GLY A 510 -4.31 24.50 -51.96
C GLY A 510 -3.06 24.06 -51.17
N GLY A 511 -2.44 22.97 -51.63
CA GLY A 511 -0.99 22.77 -51.82
C GLY A 511 0.06 23.07 -50.71
N PRO A 512 1.02 22.15 -50.44
CA PRO A 512 2.11 22.40 -49.50
C PRO A 512 3.27 23.23 -50.10
N GLY A 513 3.73 24.26 -49.38
CA GLY A 513 4.91 25.07 -49.71
C GLY A 513 6.13 24.74 -48.84
N ALA A 514 7.32 24.78 -49.43
CA ALA A 514 8.57 24.32 -48.81
C ALA A 514 9.27 25.35 -47.89
N ARG A 515 10.21 24.82 -47.10
CA ARG A 515 11.17 25.50 -46.19
C ARG A 515 11.86 26.73 -46.80
N PRO A 516 12.41 27.63 -45.95
CA PRO A 516 13.85 27.49 -45.66
C PRO A 516 14.23 27.57 -44.17
N ALA A 517 15.41 27.05 -43.85
CA ALA A 517 15.97 26.99 -42.49
C ALA A 517 16.56 28.33 -42.02
N ARG A 518 16.75 28.47 -40.69
CA ARG A 518 17.62 29.47 -40.06
C ARG A 518 18.67 28.80 -39.14
N PRO A 519 19.81 29.46 -38.89
CA PRO A 519 21.09 28.76 -38.80
C PRO A 519 21.59 28.44 -37.38
N ALA A 520 22.55 27.53 -37.32
CA ALA A 520 23.33 27.19 -36.12
C ALA A 520 24.24 28.35 -35.65
N PRO A 521 24.62 28.41 -34.36
CA PRO A 521 25.41 29.51 -33.79
C PRO A 521 26.90 29.42 -34.14
N ARG A 522 27.57 30.59 -34.23
CA ARG A 522 29.05 30.70 -34.31
C ARG A 522 29.66 31.02 -32.94
N PRO A 523 30.90 30.55 -32.66
CA PRO A 523 31.57 30.70 -31.36
C PRO A 523 32.59 31.87 -31.31
N ASN A 524 33.34 31.94 -30.20
CA ASN A 524 34.44 32.86 -29.84
C ASN A 524 34.01 34.12 -29.03
N ARG A 525 34.82 34.68 -28.11
CA ARG A 525 36.25 34.43 -27.81
C ARG A 525 36.61 34.74 -26.34
N LEU A 526 37.77 34.23 -25.91
CA LEU A 526 38.45 34.55 -24.65
C LEU A 526 38.80 36.05 -24.49
N ALA A 527 38.86 36.51 -23.23
CA ALA A 527 39.75 37.59 -22.79
C ALA A 527 40.39 37.22 -21.44
N ARG A 528 41.70 37.46 -21.29
CA ARG A 528 42.50 37.21 -20.08
C ARG A 528 42.90 38.52 -19.40
N GLY A 529 43.08 38.51 -18.08
CA GLY A 529 43.82 39.50 -17.31
C GLY A 529 43.10 39.96 -16.04
N ARG A 530 43.77 40.30 -14.94
CA ARG A 530 45.19 40.09 -14.57
C ARG A 530 45.31 40.20 -13.03
N THR A 531 46.10 39.30 -12.43
CA THR A 531 46.68 39.33 -11.07
C THR A 531 46.65 40.63 -10.26
N ARG A 532 46.33 40.52 -8.95
CA ARG A 532 47.13 41.16 -7.87
C ARG A 532 47.08 40.36 -6.56
N LEU A 533 48.26 39.96 -6.08
CA LEU A 533 48.50 39.45 -4.72
C LEU A 533 48.80 40.63 -3.78
N ARG A 534 48.41 40.52 -2.50
CA ARG A 534 49.09 41.22 -1.40
C ARG A 534 48.90 40.47 -0.08
N ASN A 535 50.01 40.12 0.57
CA ASN A 535 50.04 39.59 1.93
C ASN A 535 49.93 40.72 2.97
N GLY A 536 49.42 40.41 4.17
CA GLY A 536 49.46 41.30 5.34
C GLY A 536 49.16 40.51 6.62
N ARG A 537 50.06 40.56 7.61
CA ARG A 537 49.98 39.80 8.88
C ARG A 537 49.18 40.54 9.96
N ALA A 538 48.67 39.73 10.88
CA ALA A 538 48.28 39.95 12.29
C ALA A 538 48.60 41.29 12.98
N ALA A 539 47.69 41.72 13.88
CA ALA A 539 47.97 41.85 15.32
C ALA A 539 46.69 42.09 16.18
N THR A 540 46.66 41.41 17.34
CA THR A 540 46.07 41.77 18.67
C THR A 540 45.05 42.91 18.83
N GLY A 541 43.94 42.63 19.55
CA GLY A 541 43.03 43.66 20.09
C GLY A 541 41.80 43.12 20.86
N ARG A 542 41.94 42.92 22.18
CA ARG A 542 40.89 42.64 23.20
C ARG A 542 41.23 43.52 24.43
N PRO A 543 40.37 43.66 25.47
CA PRO A 543 38.93 43.40 25.60
C PRO A 543 38.16 44.57 26.27
N LEU A 544 36.87 44.36 26.63
CA LEU A 544 36.17 44.76 27.89
C LEU A 544 34.76 44.12 27.79
N GLU A 545 34.37 43.19 28.67
CA GLU A 545 33.63 43.38 29.96
C GLU A 545 32.19 43.92 29.77
N ARG A 546 31.10 43.45 30.43
CA ARG A 546 30.75 42.44 31.48
C ARG A 546 29.25 42.03 31.22
N ALA A 547 28.55 41.09 31.85
CA ALA A 547 28.71 40.23 33.04
C ALA A 547 28.00 38.86 32.77
N ALA A 548 28.48 37.72 33.30
CA ALA A 548 28.00 37.02 34.53
C ALA A 548 26.51 36.58 34.50
N CYS A 549 26.11 35.38 34.97
CA CYS A 549 26.75 34.48 35.95
C CYS A 549 26.91 33.02 35.48
N GLY A 550 27.79 32.27 36.14
CA GLY A 550 28.11 30.87 35.83
C GLY A 550 27.57 29.84 36.84
N PRO A 551 28.39 28.89 37.36
CA PRO A 551 28.06 27.47 37.21
C PRO A 551 28.02 26.65 38.51
N CYS A 552 27.57 25.39 38.42
CA CYS A 552 27.87 24.34 39.40
C CYS A 552 28.36 23.04 38.73
N ASP A 553 29.29 22.39 39.42
CA ASP A 553 30.22 21.34 38.98
C ASP A 553 29.74 19.91 39.36
N PRO A 554 30.16 18.82 38.69
CA PRO A 554 29.67 17.47 38.96
C PRO A 554 30.60 16.69 39.91
N ARG A 555 30.06 15.74 40.68
CA ARG A 555 30.88 14.73 41.39
C ARG A 555 30.35 13.30 41.21
N MET A 556 31.27 12.42 40.83
CA MET A 556 31.15 10.95 40.88
C MET A 556 30.95 10.49 42.35
N ARG A 557 30.47 9.28 42.69
CA ARG A 557 31.07 7.94 42.43
C ARG A 557 30.08 6.79 42.71
N PRO A 558 30.43 5.50 42.44
CA PRO A 558 29.47 4.46 42.05
C PRO A 558 29.13 3.42 43.13
N SER A 559 28.12 2.60 42.85
CA SER A 559 27.87 1.31 43.52
C SER A 559 27.87 0.16 42.50
N ARG A 560 28.27 -1.04 42.96
CA ARG A 560 28.63 -2.22 42.14
C ARG A 560 27.42 -3.13 41.78
N PRO A 561 27.57 -4.11 40.87
CA PRO A 561 26.46 -4.80 40.22
C PRO A 561 25.97 -6.07 40.96
N ILE A 562 24.80 -6.55 40.55
CA ILE A 562 24.34 -7.93 40.78
C ILE A 562 24.36 -8.68 39.43
N ALA A 563 24.72 -9.97 39.49
CA ALA A 563 25.00 -10.81 38.33
C ALA A 563 23.76 -11.54 37.76
N GLY A 564 23.91 -12.07 36.55
CA GLY A 564 22.89 -12.82 35.80
C GLY A 564 22.82 -12.31 34.35
N GLY A 565 23.36 -12.96 33.32
CA GLY A 565 23.97 -14.29 33.28
C GLY A 565 23.35 -15.11 32.15
N TYR A 566 23.76 -14.86 30.91
CA TYR A 566 23.58 -15.76 29.76
C TYR A 566 24.67 -15.45 28.73
N ALA A 567 25.49 -16.45 28.41
CA ALA A 567 26.50 -16.36 27.35
C ALA A 567 25.93 -16.94 26.04
N PRO A 568 26.09 -16.27 24.88
CA PRO A 568 25.77 -16.88 23.60
C PRO A 568 26.83 -17.93 23.22
N PRO A 569 26.45 -19.03 22.54
CA PRO A 569 27.41 -20.03 22.08
C PRO A 569 28.33 -19.45 20.99
N ARG A 570 29.61 -19.83 21.02
CA ARG A 570 30.55 -19.57 19.92
C ARG A 570 30.19 -20.47 18.72
N PRO A 571 30.29 -19.98 17.47
CA PRO A 571 30.16 -20.83 16.30
C PRO A 571 31.33 -21.81 16.21
N SER A 572 31.05 -23.07 15.87
CA SER A 572 32.07 -24.08 15.62
C SER A 572 32.72 -23.87 14.25
N THR A 573 34.05 -23.87 14.22
CA THR A 573 34.85 -23.89 13.00
C THR A 573 35.03 -25.32 12.50
N ALA A 574 34.54 -25.65 11.31
CA ALA A 574 34.89 -26.90 10.62
C ALA A 574 34.79 -26.76 9.09
N GLY A 575 35.84 -27.20 8.38
CA GLY A 575 35.69 -27.76 7.02
C GLY A 575 35.86 -26.85 5.80
N SER A 576 36.96 -26.08 5.67
CA SER A 576 37.37 -25.55 4.36
C SER A 576 38.23 -26.56 3.58
N GLY A 577 37.62 -27.23 2.58
CA GLY A 577 38.32 -28.07 1.60
C GLY A 577 39.02 -27.26 0.48
N PRO A 578 39.94 -27.87 -0.29
CA PRO A 578 40.81 -27.18 -1.25
C PRO A 578 40.12 -26.81 -2.58
N PRO A 579 40.68 -25.86 -3.36
CA PRO A 579 39.99 -25.25 -4.50
C PRO A 579 39.99 -26.09 -5.77
N VAL A 580 38.86 -26.06 -6.49
CA VAL A 580 38.74 -26.62 -7.85
C VAL A 580 39.27 -25.61 -8.88
N ARG A 581 40.15 -26.09 -9.77
CA ARG A 581 40.65 -25.32 -10.93
C ARG A 581 39.51 -24.99 -11.89
N ALA A 582 39.40 -23.73 -12.30
CA ALA A 582 38.70 -23.36 -13.52
C ALA A 582 39.66 -23.45 -14.72
N SER A 583 39.41 -24.37 -15.65
CA SER A 583 39.99 -24.35 -17.00
C SER A 583 39.00 -23.69 -17.95
N GLY A 584 39.43 -22.66 -18.67
CA GLY A 584 38.56 -21.91 -19.58
C GLY A 584 38.29 -22.60 -20.91
N ARG A 585 37.16 -22.24 -21.51
CA ARG A 585 36.97 -22.00 -22.95
C ARG A 585 35.86 -20.97 -23.14
#